data_AF-A0A7V5APD3-F1
#
_entry.id   AF-A0A7V5APD3-F1
#
_cell.length_a   1.000
_cell.length_b   1.000
_cell.length_c   1.000
_cell.angle_alpha   90.00
_cell.angle_beta   90.00
_cell.angle_gamma   90.00
#
_symmetry.space_group_name_H-M   'P 1'
#
loop_
_entity.id
_entity.type
_entity.pdbx_description
1 polymer ?
#
loop_
_entity_poly.entity_id
_entity_poly.type
_entity_poly.pdbx_seq_one_letter_code
_entity_poly.pdbx_strand_id
1 'polypeptide(L)'
;MIICPHCSNRVPPNTRFCPHCGKRIDVEFDQIKEQLAEDKKREDWRKKEKEARRLFAAAMFLFLLALTFFVSAPRLPKVDYYPVWAPSAPQLPKQRAQDWLLEKNPKLVVEIPSD
;
A
#
# COMPACT_ATOMS: atom_id res chain seq x y z
N MET A 1 7.88 29.61 -48.94
CA MET A 1 8.71 29.16 -50.09
C MET A 1 10.03 28.72 -49.51
N ILE A 2 10.55 27.54 -49.88
CA ILE A 2 11.81 27.00 -49.35
C ILE A 2 12.83 26.82 -50.48
N ILE A 3 14.12 26.81 -50.15
CA ILE A 3 15.20 26.56 -51.12
C ILE A 3 15.57 25.08 -51.04
N CYS A 4 15.64 24.39 -52.18
CA CYS A 4 16.05 22.99 -52.19
C CYS A 4 17.53 22.86 -51.77
N PRO A 5 17.87 22.05 -50.75
CA PRO A 5 19.26 21.86 -50.32
C PRO A 5 20.12 21.12 -51.37
N HIS A 6 19.51 20.48 -52.37
CA HIS A 6 20.23 19.67 -53.37
C HIS A 6 20.50 20.38 -54.70
N CYS A 7 19.66 21.36 -55.08
CA CYS A 7 19.77 22.05 -56.36
C CYS A 7 19.61 23.57 -56.26
N SER A 8 19.46 24.12 -55.05
CA SER A 8 19.31 25.56 -54.78
C SER A 8 18.15 26.28 -55.47
N ASN A 9 17.25 25.54 -56.14
CA ASN A 9 16.03 26.11 -56.73
C ASN A 9 14.96 26.41 -55.67
N ARG A 10 14.10 27.39 -55.97
CA ARG A 10 12.95 27.74 -55.12
C ARG A 10 11.84 26.72 -55.29
N VAL A 11 11.30 26.25 -54.17
CA VAL A 11 10.29 25.18 -54.14
C VAL A 11 9.16 25.55 -53.17
N PRO A 12 7.93 25.05 -53.39
CA PRO A 12 6.86 25.22 -52.41
C PRO A 12 7.17 24.44 -51.12
N PRO A 13 6.83 24.99 -49.94
CA PRO A 13 7.14 24.38 -48.64
C PRO A 13 6.50 23.00 -48.43
N ASN A 14 5.37 22.72 -49.08
CA ASN A 14 4.60 21.49 -48.87
C ASN A 14 4.89 20.38 -49.90
N THR A 15 6.11 20.33 -50.47
CA THR A 15 6.48 19.32 -51.49
C THR A 15 7.45 18.30 -50.91
N ARG A 16 7.07 17.01 -50.93
CA ARG A 16 7.94 15.90 -50.50
C ARG A 16 9.12 15.67 -51.46
N PHE A 17 9.02 16.14 -52.70
CA PHE A 17 10.05 15.99 -53.73
C PHE A 17 10.23 17.30 -54.50
N CYS A 18 11.46 17.61 -54.86
CA CYS A 18 11.79 18.77 -55.67
C CYS A 18 11.36 18.54 -57.13
N PRO A 19 10.54 19.42 -57.75
CA PRO A 19 10.15 19.32 -59.16
C PRO A 19 11.32 19.59 -60.13
N HIS A 20 12.43 20.17 -59.66
CA HIS A 20 13.58 20.48 -60.50
C HIS A 20 14.65 19.40 -60.51
N CYS A 21 14.92 18.75 -59.37
CA CYS A 21 16.00 17.77 -59.25
C CYS A 21 15.54 16.35 -58.89
N GLY A 22 14.24 16.17 -58.60
CA GLY A 22 13.66 14.86 -58.24
C GLY A 22 14.03 14.33 -56.85
N LYS A 23 14.91 15.01 -56.10
CA LYS A 23 15.31 14.59 -54.75
C LYS A 23 14.23 14.92 -53.71
N ARG A 24 14.15 14.06 -52.70
CA ARG A 24 13.20 14.17 -51.59
C ARG A 24 13.57 15.37 -50.70
N ILE A 25 12.57 16.08 -50.18
CA ILE A 25 12.73 17.23 -49.29
C ILE A 25 11.99 16.89 -47.99
N ASP A 26 12.74 16.53 -46.95
CA ASP A 26 12.17 16.01 -45.69
C ASP A 26 12.10 17.07 -44.56
N VAL A 27 12.33 18.34 -44.90
CA VAL A 27 12.58 19.44 -43.94
C VAL A 27 11.41 19.69 -42.97
N GLU A 28 10.16 19.57 -43.43
CA GLU A 28 8.98 19.84 -42.59
C GLU A 28 8.69 18.70 -41.59
N PHE A 29 8.94 17.45 -41.98
CA PHE A 29 8.58 16.29 -41.16
C PHE A 29 9.57 16.04 -40.03
N ASP A 30 10.85 16.31 -40.24
CA ASP A 30 11.86 16.03 -39.22
C ASP A 30 11.78 17.03 -38.06
N GLN A 31 11.51 18.31 -38.33
CA GLN A 31 11.27 19.32 -37.29
C GLN A 31 10.04 18.99 -36.43
N ILE A 32 8.95 18.54 -37.06
CA ILE A 32 7.72 18.17 -36.36
C ILE A 32 7.92 16.92 -35.48
N LYS A 33 8.62 15.89 -36.00
CA LYS A 33 8.91 14.67 -35.23
C LYS A 33 9.74 14.94 -33.97
N GLU A 34 10.71 15.83 -34.07
CA GLU A 34 11.61 16.15 -32.97
C GLU A 34 10.86 16.83 -31.82
N GLN A 35 10.00 17.81 -32.14
CA GLN A 35 9.12 18.46 -31.15
C GLN A 35 8.14 17.48 -30.50
N LEU A 36 7.50 16.61 -31.29
CA LEU A 36 6.60 15.56 -30.79
C LEU A 36 7.32 14.56 -29.86
N ALA A 37 8.59 14.24 -30.14
CA ALA A 37 9.38 13.34 -29.30
C ALA A 37 9.73 13.96 -27.95
N GLU A 38 10.02 15.26 -27.92
CA GLU A 38 10.25 16.00 -26.67
C GLU A 38 8.98 16.17 -25.83
N ASP A 39 7.86 16.49 -26.47
CA ASP A 39 6.57 16.63 -25.79
C ASP A 39 6.13 15.31 -25.15
N LYS A 40 6.32 14.18 -25.86
CA LYS A 40 6.04 12.84 -25.31
C LYS A 40 6.86 12.54 -24.06
N LYS A 41 8.16 12.88 -24.05
CA LYS A 41 9.02 12.71 -22.85
C LYS A 41 8.54 13.57 -21.68
N ARG A 42 8.04 14.78 -21.96
CA ARG A 42 7.48 15.69 -20.95
C ARG A 42 6.18 15.15 -20.36
N GLU A 43 5.34 14.51 -21.17
CA GLU A 43 4.11 13.86 -20.72
C GLU A 43 4.37 12.60 -19.89
N ASP A 44 5.37 11.80 -20.25
CA ASP A 44 5.75 10.57 -19.53
C ASP A 44 6.27 10.88 -18.12
N TRP A 45 6.94 12.01 -17.94
CA TRP A 45 7.33 12.51 -16.62
C TRP A 45 6.12 12.87 -15.75
N ARG A 46 5.12 13.51 -16.36
CA ARG A 46 3.93 14.02 -15.66
C ARG A 46 3.00 12.91 -15.16
N LYS A 47 3.02 11.72 -15.79
CA LYS A 47 2.25 10.54 -15.35
C LYS A 47 2.85 9.88 -14.10
N LYS A 48 4.18 9.79 -14.01
CA LYS A 48 4.88 9.13 -12.89
C LYS A 48 4.66 9.84 -11.55
N GLU A 49 4.46 11.15 -11.55
CA GLU A 49 4.30 11.94 -10.32
C GLU A 49 2.98 11.67 -9.57
N LYS A 50 1.90 11.31 -10.29
CA LYS A 50 0.58 11.05 -9.69
C LYS A 50 0.47 9.65 -9.10
N GLU A 51 1.10 8.67 -9.73
CA GLU A 51 1.14 7.29 -9.22
C GLU A 51 2.03 7.21 -7.98
N ALA A 52 3.17 7.89 -7.99
CA ALA A 52 4.04 8.00 -6.81
C ALA A 52 3.30 8.61 -5.61
N ARG A 53 2.59 9.73 -5.78
CA ARG A 53 1.89 10.39 -4.67
C ARG A 53 0.77 9.53 -4.07
N ARG A 54 0.04 8.77 -4.90
CA ARG A 54 -1.00 7.83 -4.41
C ARG A 54 -0.40 6.65 -3.67
N LEU A 55 0.68 6.07 -4.19
CA LEU A 55 1.39 4.96 -3.53
C LEU A 55 1.98 5.40 -2.18
N PHE A 56 2.61 6.58 -2.13
CA PHE A 56 3.14 7.14 -0.88
C PHE A 56 2.03 7.41 0.13
N ALA A 57 0.91 8.00 -0.28
CA ALA A 57 -0.21 8.26 0.62
C ALA A 57 -0.86 6.97 1.16
N ALA A 58 -1.06 5.96 0.30
CA ALA A 58 -1.61 4.67 0.72
C ALA A 58 -0.68 3.93 1.68
N ALA A 59 0.63 3.88 1.39
CA ALA A 59 1.63 3.28 2.27
C ALA A 59 1.70 3.99 3.64
N MET A 60 1.66 5.33 3.65
CA MET A 60 1.63 6.13 4.88
C MET A 60 0.39 5.80 5.73
N PHE A 61 -0.79 5.71 5.10
CA PHE A 61 -2.04 5.41 5.80
C PHE A 61 -2.05 3.99 6.38
N LEU A 62 -1.62 2.99 5.61
CA LEU A 62 -1.50 1.60 6.08
C LEU A 62 -0.53 1.48 7.27
N PHE A 63 0.60 2.18 7.23
CA PHE A 63 1.57 2.19 8.32
C PHE A 63 0.98 2.82 9.59
N LEU A 64 0.26 3.94 9.48
CA LEU A 64 -0.40 4.57 10.62
C LEU A 64 -1.48 3.66 11.23
N LEU A 65 -2.29 2.98 10.42
CA LEU A 65 -3.28 2.02 10.91
C LEU A 65 -2.62 0.82 11.62
N ALA A 66 -1.49 0.33 11.11
CA ALA A 66 -0.74 -0.74 11.77
C ALA A 66 -0.14 -0.27 13.11
N LEU A 67 0.39 0.95 13.17
CA LEU A 67 0.92 1.53 14.41
C LEU A 67 -0.18 1.79 15.45
N THR A 68 -1.32 2.34 15.05
CA THR A 68 -2.44 2.56 15.97
C THR A 68 -2.96 1.24 16.50
N PHE A 69 -3.09 0.23 15.65
CA PHE A 69 -3.45 -1.13 16.07
C PHE A 69 -2.41 -1.73 17.02
N PHE A 70 -1.12 -1.60 16.74
CA PHE A 70 -0.04 -2.12 17.56
C PHE A 70 0.05 -1.45 18.94
N VAL A 71 -0.16 -0.13 19.00
CA VAL A 71 -0.15 0.65 20.25
C VAL A 71 -1.42 0.42 21.06
N SER A 72 -2.56 0.23 20.40
CA SER A 72 -3.87 0.04 21.05
C SER A 72 -4.18 -1.41 21.37
N ALA A 73 -3.39 -2.37 20.87
CA ALA A 73 -3.45 -3.75 21.33
C ALA A 73 -3.11 -3.75 22.82
N PRO A 74 -4.08 -4.01 23.72
CA PRO A 74 -3.80 -4.11 25.13
C PRO A 74 -2.80 -5.25 25.26
N ARG A 75 -1.60 -4.98 25.78
CA ARG A 75 -0.66 -6.03 26.16
C ARG A 75 -1.46 -6.98 27.04
N LEU A 76 -1.79 -8.16 26.49
CA LEU A 76 -2.45 -9.20 27.25
C LEU A 76 -1.66 -9.33 28.56
N PRO A 77 -2.32 -9.25 29.73
CA PRO A 77 -1.63 -9.56 30.96
C PRO A 77 -1.05 -10.95 30.79
N LYS A 78 0.25 -11.11 31.04
CA LYS A 78 0.86 -12.44 31.15
C LYS A 78 0.08 -13.15 32.25
N VAL A 79 -0.85 -14.00 31.86
CA VAL A 79 -1.44 -14.97 32.78
C VAL A 79 -0.36 -16.02 32.93
N ASP A 80 0.47 -15.84 33.94
CA ASP A 80 1.40 -16.86 34.40
C ASP A 80 0.56 -18.05 34.86
N TYR A 81 0.42 -19.04 33.99
CA TYR A 81 -0.21 -20.30 34.32
C TYR A 81 0.78 -21.06 35.22
N TYR A 82 0.67 -20.86 36.54
CA TYR A 82 1.47 -21.62 37.50
C TYR A 82 0.99 -23.07 37.53
N PRO A 83 1.87 -24.06 37.31
CA PRO A 83 1.50 -25.45 37.44
C PRO A 83 1.28 -25.78 38.93
N VAL A 84 0.22 -26.54 39.21
CA VAL A 84 -0.37 -26.87 40.53
C VAL A 84 0.56 -27.66 41.48
N TRP A 85 1.81 -27.95 41.10
CA TRP A 85 2.72 -28.76 41.92
C TRP A 85 3.58 -27.95 42.90
N ALA A 86 3.07 -26.86 43.49
CA ALA A 86 3.74 -26.20 44.62
C ALA A 86 3.61 -27.09 45.88
N PRO A 87 4.70 -27.68 46.44
CA PRO A 87 4.58 -28.72 47.46
C PRO A 87 4.10 -28.25 48.85
N SER A 88 3.81 -26.97 49.06
CA SER A 88 3.33 -26.47 50.35
C SER A 88 2.60 -25.13 50.22
N ALA A 89 1.40 -25.14 49.65
CA ALA A 89 0.43 -24.08 49.94
C ALA A 89 -0.19 -24.34 51.33
N PRO A 90 -0.28 -23.35 52.23
CA PRO A 90 -1.04 -23.51 53.46
C PRO A 90 -2.50 -23.82 53.12
N GLN A 91 -2.99 -24.95 53.63
CA GLN A 91 -4.35 -25.45 53.40
C GLN A 91 -5.34 -24.37 53.84
N LEU A 92 -6.00 -23.67 52.92
CA LEU A 92 -7.18 -22.88 53.29
C LEU A 92 -8.25 -23.86 53.81
N PRO A 93 -8.86 -23.63 54.98
CA PRO A 93 -9.83 -24.55 55.55
C PRO A 93 -11.05 -24.66 54.62
N LYS A 94 -11.29 -25.89 54.11
CA LYS A 94 -12.34 -26.23 53.13
C LYS A 94 -13.75 -25.73 53.50
N GLN A 95 -14.04 -25.55 54.79
CA GLN A 95 -15.38 -25.20 55.28
C GLN A 95 -15.82 -23.78 54.87
N ARG A 96 -14.94 -22.78 54.97
CA ARG A 96 -15.31 -21.37 54.70
C ARG A 96 -15.70 -21.11 53.24
N ALA A 97 -15.21 -21.93 52.29
CA ALA A 97 -15.55 -21.80 50.88
C ALA A 97 -16.92 -22.41 50.54
N GLN A 98 -17.32 -23.49 51.24
CA GLN A 98 -18.61 -24.15 51.02
C GLN A 98 -19.76 -23.32 51.59
N ASP A 99 -19.56 -22.70 52.76
CA ASP A 99 -20.55 -21.82 53.38
C ASP A 99 -20.88 -20.59 52.50
N TRP A 100 -19.87 -20.00 51.86
CA TRP A 100 -20.04 -18.82 51.00
C TRP A 100 -20.79 -19.13 49.69
N LEU A 101 -20.66 -20.35 49.16
CA LEU A 101 -21.35 -20.78 47.94
C LEU A 101 -22.82 -21.14 48.20
N LEU A 102 -23.12 -21.73 49.36
CA LEU A 102 -24.48 -22.06 49.77
C LEU A 102 -25.30 -20.81 50.11
N GLU A 103 -24.68 -19.78 50.70
CA GLU A 103 -25.36 -18.51 51.00
C GLU A 103 -25.74 -17.73 49.73
N LYS A 104 -24.95 -17.87 48.64
CA LYS A 104 -25.20 -17.15 47.40
C LYS A 104 -26.01 -17.90 46.35
N ASN A 105 -26.11 -19.22 46.42
CA ASN A 105 -26.79 -19.99 45.38
C ASN A 105 -27.44 -21.28 45.94
N PRO A 106 -28.62 -21.17 46.61
CA PRO A 106 -29.25 -22.29 47.30
C PRO A 106 -29.80 -23.40 46.38
N LYS A 107 -29.75 -23.20 45.06
CA LYS A 107 -30.26 -24.17 44.06
C LYS A 107 -29.19 -25.10 43.51
N LEU A 108 -27.92 -24.94 43.86
CA LEU A 108 -26.85 -25.79 43.36
C LEU A 108 -26.53 -26.93 44.35
N VAL A 109 -27.56 -27.70 44.71
CA VAL A 109 -27.35 -29.02 45.35
C VAL A 109 -27.12 -30.01 44.20
N VAL A 110 -25.90 -30.05 43.69
CA VAL A 110 -25.48 -31.13 42.79
C VAL A 110 -25.22 -32.33 43.68
N GLU A 111 -26.13 -33.30 43.67
CA GLU A 111 -25.94 -34.62 44.27
C GLU A 111 -24.65 -35.23 43.69
N ILE A 112 -23.61 -35.33 44.53
CA ILE A 112 -22.40 -36.07 44.19
C ILE A 112 -22.62 -37.49 44.72
N PRO A 113 -22.70 -38.52 43.86
CA PRO A 113 -22.80 -39.90 44.32
C PRO A 113 -21.49 -40.27 45.05
N SER A 114 -21.65 -40.83 46.25
CA SER A 114 -20.59 -41.51 46.98
C SER A 114 -20.47 -42.94 46.46
N ASP A 115 -19.31 -43.25 45.87
CA ASP A 115 -18.78 -44.59 45.50
C ASP A 115 -19.71 -45.58 44.77
#